data_AF-A0A2E6XKM8-F1
#
_entry.id   AF-A0A2E6XKM8-F1
#
_cell.length_a   1.000
_cell.length_b   1.000
_cell.length_c   1.000
_cell.angle_alpha   90.00
_cell.angle_beta   90.00
_cell.angle_gamma   90.00
#
_symmetry.space_group_name_H-M   'P 1'
#
loop_
_entity.id
_entity.type
_entity.pdbx_description
1 polymer ?
#
loop_
_entity_poly.entity_id
_entity_poly.type
_entity_poly.pdbx_seq_one_letter_code
_entity_poly.pdbx_strand_id
1 'polypeptide(L)'
;GRRCEPALRDVVYEGIEGASPSPSMLAALDTCIDGPVDVVLGPSNPFLSLCPILDIPGMLSELRKRARRVVAISPIIGGRALKGPAAKIMIELGLPASAPAWTQWVKQRYPGFVDTWVWDEMDRGLIATLSEPHDVRVTDTVMSKPGVSAAFAQWLLEVCSVAP
;
A
#
# COMPACT_ATOMS: atom_id res chain seq x y z
N GLY A 1 -18.74 -11.76 -15.06
CA GLY A 1 -18.67 -10.42 -14.43
C GLY A 1 -18.71 -9.33 -15.50
N ARG A 2 -19.17 -8.12 -15.17
CA ARG A 2 -19.34 -6.97 -16.09
C ARG A 2 -18.02 -6.30 -16.53
N ARG A 3 -16.88 -6.99 -16.41
CA ARG A 3 -15.53 -6.52 -16.83
C ARG A 3 -15.16 -5.09 -16.38
N CYS A 4 -15.66 -4.63 -15.23
CA CYS A 4 -15.51 -3.25 -14.75
C CYS A 4 -16.01 -2.19 -15.76
N GLU A 5 -16.97 -2.50 -16.64
CA GLU A 5 -17.57 -1.53 -17.58
C GLU A 5 -18.44 -0.45 -16.89
N PRO A 6 -19.25 -0.75 -15.86
CA PRO A 6 -20.01 0.29 -15.17
C PRO A 6 -19.10 1.28 -14.45
N ALA A 7 -19.55 2.53 -14.37
CA ALA A 7 -18.90 3.55 -13.55
C ALA A 7 -19.08 3.23 -12.07
N LEU A 8 -17.97 3.14 -11.34
CA LEU A 8 -17.98 2.99 -9.90
C LEU A 8 -18.44 4.30 -9.24
N ARG A 9 -19.29 4.19 -8.21
CA ARG A 9 -19.75 5.34 -7.41
C ARG A 9 -19.18 5.34 -6.01
N ASP A 10 -19.19 4.18 -5.37
CA ASP A 10 -18.69 4.00 -4.01
C ASP A 10 -18.24 2.55 -3.80
N VAL A 11 -17.43 2.32 -2.77
CA VAL A 11 -16.96 1.02 -2.31
C VAL A 11 -17.36 0.83 -0.86
N VAL A 12 -18.23 -0.14 -0.60
CA VAL A 12 -18.68 -0.50 0.75
C VAL A 12 -18.20 -1.91 1.07
N TYR A 13 -17.67 -2.09 2.29
CA TYR A 13 -17.22 -3.39 2.80
C TYR A 13 -18.28 -3.94 3.77
N GLU A 14 -19.21 -4.72 3.26
CA GLU A 14 -20.31 -5.27 4.07
C GLU A 14 -19.79 -6.15 5.22
N GLY A 15 -20.24 -5.87 6.44
CA GLY A 15 -19.91 -6.65 7.63
C GLY A 15 -18.57 -6.29 8.27
N ILE A 16 -17.87 -5.27 7.77
CA ILE A 16 -16.56 -4.90 8.29
C ILE A 16 -16.63 -4.38 9.73
N GLU A 17 -17.72 -3.73 10.12
CA GLU A 17 -17.91 -3.21 11.47
C GLU A 17 -18.02 -4.34 12.52
N GLY A 18 -18.46 -5.53 12.10
CA GLY A 18 -18.52 -6.72 12.93
C GLY A 18 -17.29 -7.63 12.80
N ALA A 19 -16.33 -7.28 11.93
CA ALA A 19 -15.12 -8.05 11.74
C ALA A 19 -14.08 -7.74 12.83
N SER A 20 -13.17 -8.69 13.03
CA SER A 20 -12.02 -8.53 13.93
C SER A 20 -10.76 -9.14 13.30
N PRO A 21 -9.56 -8.66 13.65
CA PRO A 21 -8.32 -9.28 13.20
C PRO A 21 -8.30 -10.78 13.52
N SER A 22 -7.78 -11.57 12.60
CA SER A 22 -7.75 -13.03 12.77
C SER A 22 -6.91 -13.41 13.99
N PRO A 23 -7.40 -14.30 14.89
CA PRO A 23 -6.60 -14.80 16.01
C PRO A 23 -5.27 -15.44 15.57
N SER A 24 -5.24 -16.09 14.40
CA SER A 24 -4.01 -16.67 13.86
C SER A 24 -2.98 -15.63 13.42
N MET A 25 -3.45 -14.48 12.92
CA MET A 25 -2.58 -13.36 12.57
C MET A 25 -2.00 -12.71 13.83
N LEU A 26 -2.84 -12.49 14.85
CA LEU A 26 -2.39 -11.95 16.13
C LEU A 26 -1.36 -12.87 16.79
N ALA A 27 -1.64 -14.17 16.84
CA ALA A 27 -0.68 -15.16 17.33
C ALA A 27 0.62 -15.14 16.53
N ALA A 28 0.57 -15.05 15.19
CA ALA A 28 1.77 -14.96 14.36
C ALA A 28 2.61 -13.70 14.67
N LEU A 29 1.95 -12.54 14.85
CA LEU A 29 2.62 -11.31 15.26
C LEU A 29 3.25 -11.43 16.66
N ASP A 30 2.63 -12.18 17.57
CA ASP A 30 3.16 -12.44 18.91
C ASP A 30 4.35 -13.42 18.88
N THR A 31 4.41 -14.33 17.91
CA THR A 31 5.55 -15.25 17.73
C THR A 31 6.80 -14.58 17.15
N CYS A 32 6.72 -13.33 16.68
CA CYS A 32 7.89 -12.54 16.30
C CYS A 32 8.59 -12.02 17.58
N ILE A 33 9.23 -12.93 18.31
CA ILE A 33 9.82 -12.65 19.64
C ILE A 33 11.14 -11.85 19.52
N ASP A 34 11.82 -11.93 18.37
CA ASP A 34 13.16 -11.36 18.16
C ASP A 34 13.17 -9.84 17.87
N GLY A 35 12.00 -9.18 17.82
CA GLY A 35 11.92 -7.73 17.65
C GLY A 35 10.71 -7.25 16.83
N PRO A 36 10.62 -5.93 16.59
CA PRO A 36 9.56 -5.37 15.76
C PRO A 36 9.71 -5.85 14.31
N VAL A 37 8.58 -6.02 13.62
CA VAL A 37 8.51 -6.49 12.23
C VAL A 37 8.34 -5.31 11.28
N ASP A 38 8.74 -5.47 10.02
CA ASP A 38 8.34 -4.50 8.99
C ASP A 38 7.01 -4.91 8.37
N VAL A 39 6.14 -3.93 8.14
CA VAL A 39 4.85 -4.14 7.46
C VAL A 39 4.95 -3.59 6.06
N VAL A 40 4.80 -4.45 5.05
CA VAL A 40 4.85 -4.06 3.64
C VAL A 40 3.46 -4.15 3.03
N LEU A 41 2.91 -3.00 2.64
CA LEU A 41 1.73 -2.93 1.78
C LEU A 41 2.20 -3.09 0.33
N GLY A 42 1.94 -4.27 -0.24
CA GLY A 42 2.29 -4.56 -1.63
C GLY A 42 1.59 -3.64 -2.64
N PRO A 43 2.03 -3.63 -3.92
CA PRO A 43 1.43 -2.84 -5.00
C PRO A 43 0.11 -3.45 -5.49
N SER A 44 -0.82 -3.63 -4.55
CA SER A 44 -2.15 -4.21 -4.72
C SER A 44 -3.20 -3.12 -4.92
N ASN A 45 -4.38 -3.50 -5.40
CA ASN A 45 -5.49 -2.55 -5.51
C ASN A 45 -5.86 -2.04 -4.10
N PRO A 46 -5.81 -0.71 -3.85
CA PRO A 46 -6.07 -0.20 -2.52
C PRO A 46 -7.51 -0.48 -2.11
N PHE A 47 -8.49 -0.19 -2.97
CA PHE A 47 -9.91 -0.32 -2.67
C PHE A 47 -10.41 -1.76 -2.58
N LEU A 48 -9.84 -2.67 -3.38
CA LEU A 48 -10.36 -4.04 -3.49
C LEU A 48 -9.51 -5.08 -2.75
N SER A 49 -8.36 -4.69 -2.20
CA SER A 49 -7.44 -5.63 -1.55
C SER A 49 -6.89 -5.10 -0.22
N LEU A 50 -6.34 -3.88 -0.20
CA LEU A 50 -5.74 -3.36 1.03
C LEU A 50 -6.78 -2.86 2.02
N CYS A 51 -7.73 -2.03 1.56
CA CYS A 51 -8.77 -1.45 2.42
C CYS A 51 -9.62 -2.49 3.14
N PRO A 52 -10.13 -3.57 2.50
CA PRO A 52 -10.84 -4.63 3.22
C PRO A 52 -10.03 -5.27 4.35
N ILE A 53 -8.69 -5.22 4.31
CA ILE A 53 -7.81 -5.73 5.37
C ILE A 53 -7.61 -4.64 6.43
N LEU A 54 -7.19 -3.45 6.01
CA LEU A 54 -6.79 -2.35 6.89
C LEU A 54 -7.97 -1.72 7.64
N ASP A 55 -9.15 -1.73 7.04
CA ASP A 55 -10.36 -1.14 7.62
C ASP A 55 -11.05 -2.07 8.65
N ILE A 56 -10.54 -3.30 8.83
CA ILE A 56 -11.00 -4.18 9.91
C ILE A 56 -10.75 -3.47 11.26
N PRO A 57 -11.77 -3.30 12.11
CA PRO A 57 -11.64 -2.64 13.40
C PRO A 57 -10.45 -3.18 14.22
N GLY A 58 -9.54 -2.28 14.62
CA GLY A 58 -8.34 -2.64 15.38
C GLY A 58 -7.13 -3.09 14.56
N MET A 59 -7.28 -3.43 13.27
CA MET A 59 -6.18 -3.93 12.43
C MET A 59 -4.98 -3.00 12.39
N LEU A 60 -5.19 -1.71 12.08
CA LEU A 60 -4.11 -0.71 12.02
C LEU A 60 -3.35 -0.61 13.35
N SER A 61 -4.07 -0.67 14.47
CA SER A 61 -3.46 -0.62 15.81
C SER A 61 -2.59 -1.85 16.06
N GLU A 62 -3.09 -3.05 15.78
CA GLU A 62 -2.33 -4.29 15.97
C GLU A 62 -1.08 -4.36 15.08
N LEU A 63 -1.21 -3.98 13.81
CA LEU A 63 -0.05 -3.87 12.92
C LEU A 63 0.95 -2.83 13.45
N ARG A 64 0.48 -1.66 13.88
CA ARG A 64 1.38 -0.58 14.29
C ARG A 64 2.10 -0.86 15.61
N LYS A 65 1.49 -1.56 16.57
CA LYS A 65 2.13 -2.01 17.82
C LYS A 65 3.40 -2.82 17.57
N ARG A 66 3.43 -3.58 16.48
CA ARG A 66 4.53 -4.48 16.12
C ARG A 66 5.43 -3.92 15.02
N ALA A 67 4.94 -2.94 14.25
CA ALA A 67 5.66 -2.39 13.12
C ALA A 67 6.86 -1.55 13.57
N ARG A 68 8.06 -1.95 13.15
CA ARG A 68 9.24 -1.07 13.12
C ARG A 68 9.07 0.03 12.07
N ARG A 69 8.61 -0.38 10.88
CA ARG A 69 8.38 0.46 9.73
C ARG A 69 7.21 -0.08 8.94
N VAL A 70 6.38 0.83 8.42
CA VAL A 70 5.33 0.52 7.45
C VAL A 70 5.73 1.11 6.11
N VAL A 71 5.90 0.25 5.11
CA VAL A 71 6.27 0.62 3.73
C VAL A 71 5.08 0.37 2.82
N ALA A 72 4.71 1.36 2.00
CA ALA A 72 3.63 1.21 1.04
C ALA A 72 4.13 1.39 -0.39
N ILE A 73 3.91 0.37 -1.23
CA ILE A 73 4.35 0.35 -2.63
C ILE A 73 3.19 0.77 -3.52
N SER A 74 3.40 1.81 -4.34
CA SER A 74 2.37 2.33 -5.24
C SER A 74 1.93 1.26 -6.24
N PRO A 75 0.61 1.02 -6.40
CA PRO A 75 0.09 0.19 -7.48
C PRO A 75 -0.06 0.98 -8.78
N ILE A 76 0.22 2.27 -8.79
CA ILE A 76 0.12 3.17 -9.94
C ILE A 76 1.52 3.54 -10.43
N ILE A 77 1.74 3.37 -11.73
CA ILE A 77 2.99 3.61 -12.45
C ILE A 77 2.67 4.40 -13.71
N GLY A 78 3.20 5.61 -13.87
CA GLY A 78 3.08 6.37 -15.12
C GLY A 78 1.63 6.62 -15.56
N GLY A 79 0.72 6.84 -14.62
CA GLY A 79 -0.69 7.05 -14.91
C GLY A 79 -1.56 5.78 -14.98
N ARG A 80 -0.97 4.59 -14.81
CA ARG A 80 -1.65 3.29 -15.03
C ARG A 80 -1.52 2.39 -13.81
N ALA A 81 -2.52 1.54 -13.59
CA ALA A 81 -2.42 0.51 -12.57
C ALA A 81 -1.50 -0.62 -13.03
N LEU A 82 -0.63 -1.08 -12.15
CA LEU A 82 0.22 -2.25 -12.37
C LEU A 82 -0.64 -3.49 -12.67
N LYS A 83 -1.72 -3.69 -11.90
CA LYS A 83 -2.69 -4.77 -12.10
C LYS A 83 -4.11 -4.33 -11.74
N GLY A 84 -5.08 -4.87 -12.47
CA GLY A 84 -6.50 -4.69 -12.20
C GLY A 84 -6.99 -3.25 -12.39
N PRO A 85 -8.17 -2.92 -11.88
CA PRO A 85 -8.87 -1.68 -12.21
C PRO A 85 -8.47 -0.48 -11.31
N ALA A 86 -7.37 -0.53 -10.55
CA ALA A 86 -7.08 0.46 -9.52
C ALA A 86 -7.08 1.92 -10.06
N ALA A 87 -6.44 2.15 -11.21
CA ALA A 87 -6.40 3.46 -11.86
C ALA A 87 -7.81 3.93 -12.27
N LYS A 88 -8.62 3.03 -12.82
CA LYS A 88 -10.02 3.32 -13.18
C LYS A 88 -10.82 3.71 -11.94
N ILE A 89 -10.72 2.93 -10.86
CA ILE A 89 -11.43 3.20 -9.61
C ILE A 89 -11.01 4.54 -9.02
N MET A 90 -9.72 4.86 -9.01
CA MET A 90 -9.25 6.19 -8.59
C MET A 90 -9.92 7.30 -9.40
N ILE A 91 -9.88 7.21 -10.73
CA ILE A 91 -10.49 8.21 -11.62
C ILE A 91 -11.99 8.35 -11.36
N GLU A 92 -12.70 7.23 -11.21
CA GLU A 92 -14.15 7.21 -10.98
C GLU A 92 -14.53 7.75 -9.60
N LEU A 93 -13.62 7.67 -8.62
CA LEU A 93 -13.75 8.31 -7.31
C LEU A 93 -13.22 9.76 -7.29
N GLY A 94 -12.88 10.34 -8.45
CA GLY A 94 -12.42 11.73 -8.56
C GLY A 94 -10.95 11.95 -8.18
N LEU A 95 -10.15 10.89 -8.09
CA LEU A 95 -8.73 10.93 -7.79
C LEU A 95 -7.90 10.78 -9.07
N PRO A 96 -6.85 11.59 -9.28
CA PRO A 96 -5.90 11.34 -10.36
C PRO A 96 -5.27 9.94 -10.20
N ALA A 97 -5.19 9.16 -11.29
CA ALA A 97 -4.46 7.90 -11.28
C ALA A 97 -2.95 8.16 -11.31
N SER A 98 -2.36 8.57 -10.19
CA SER A 98 -0.93 8.83 -10.07
C SER A 98 -0.40 8.39 -8.70
N ALA A 99 0.91 8.09 -8.61
CA ALA A 99 1.54 7.73 -7.35
C ALA A 99 1.40 8.84 -6.26
N PRO A 100 1.60 10.15 -6.56
CA PRO A 100 1.33 11.21 -5.59
C PRO A 100 -0.11 11.24 -5.06
N ALA A 101 -1.10 11.13 -5.96
CA ALA A 101 -2.51 11.15 -5.58
C ALA A 101 -2.90 9.93 -4.74
N TRP A 102 -2.37 8.75 -5.08
CA TRP A 102 -2.53 7.54 -4.28
C TRP A 102 -1.91 7.72 -2.89
N THR A 103 -0.67 8.19 -2.80
CA THR A 103 0.01 8.47 -1.53
C THR A 103 -0.81 9.42 -0.66
N GLN A 104 -1.27 10.54 -1.24
CA GLN A 104 -2.09 11.50 -0.51
C GLN A 104 -3.40 10.90 -0.01
N TRP A 105 -4.07 10.10 -0.84
CA TRP A 105 -5.30 9.43 -0.46
C TRP A 105 -5.09 8.42 0.68
N VAL A 106 -4.03 7.60 0.62
CA VAL A 106 -3.70 6.65 1.69
C VAL A 106 -3.38 7.39 2.99
N LYS A 107 -2.65 8.52 2.94
CA LYS A 107 -2.37 9.36 4.12
C LYS A 107 -3.64 9.92 4.76
N GLN A 108 -4.58 10.39 3.95
CA GLN A 108 -5.85 10.93 4.43
C GLN A 108 -6.71 9.85 5.07
N ARG A 109 -6.73 8.64 4.49
CA ARG A 109 -7.50 7.51 5.01
C ARG A 109 -6.87 6.88 6.25
N TYR A 110 -5.54 6.79 6.29
CA TYR A 110 -4.77 6.15 7.36
C TYR A 110 -3.68 7.08 7.92
N PRO A 111 -4.06 8.17 8.62
CA PRO A 111 -3.10 9.16 9.09
C PRO A 111 -2.01 8.55 9.97
N GLY A 112 -0.74 8.81 9.63
CA GLY A 112 0.41 8.35 10.40
C GLY A 112 0.69 6.85 10.35
N PHE A 113 -0.01 6.10 9.49
CA PHE A 113 0.19 4.65 9.39
C PHE A 113 1.43 4.27 8.56
N VAL A 114 1.66 4.95 7.43
CA VAL A 114 2.76 4.64 6.50
C VAL A 114 3.96 5.56 6.76
N ASP A 115 5.15 4.96 6.88
CA ASP A 115 6.42 5.66 7.10
C ASP A 115 7.14 5.98 5.79
N THR A 116 7.23 4.98 4.90
CA THR A 116 7.97 5.07 3.64
C THR A 116 7.10 4.69 2.46
N TRP A 117 7.23 5.46 1.37
CA TRP A 117 6.51 5.24 0.12
C TRP A 117 7.48 4.72 -0.93
N VAL A 118 7.10 3.67 -1.64
CA VAL A 118 7.88 3.14 -2.76
C VAL A 118 7.14 3.43 -4.06
N TRP A 119 7.76 4.22 -4.92
CA TRP A 119 7.24 4.52 -6.25
C TRP A 119 8.12 3.86 -7.32
N ASP A 120 7.58 3.73 -8.52
CA ASP A 120 8.33 3.22 -9.66
C ASP A 120 9.27 4.28 -10.23
N GLU A 121 10.38 3.85 -10.84
CA GLU A 121 11.35 4.72 -11.51
C GLU A 121 10.70 5.70 -12.50
N MET A 122 9.65 5.26 -13.20
CA MET A 122 8.89 6.11 -14.13
C MET A 122 8.27 7.36 -13.47
N ASP A 123 7.94 7.26 -12.18
CA ASP A 123 7.29 8.33 -11.42
C ASP A 123 8.26 9.19 -10.62
N ARG A 124 9.60 8.97 -10.72
CA ARG A 124 10.62 9.76 -10.01
C ARG A 124 10.42 11.27 -10.15
N GLY A 125 10.14 11.72 -11.37
CA GLY A 125 9.94 13.15 -11.66
C GLY A 125 8.76 13.78 -10.92
N LEU A 126 7.80 12.97 -10.46
CA LEU A 126 6.63 13.44 -9.71
C LEU A 126 6.96 13.76 -8.24
N ILE A 127 8.12 13.37 -7.71
CA ILE A 127 8.51 13.72 -6.34
C ILE A 127 8.54 15.24 -6.15
N ALA A 128 8.97 15.98 -7.18
CA ALA A 128 9.01 17.43 -7.16
C ALA A 128 7.63 18.11 -7.10
N THR A 129 6.54 17.37 -7.31
CA THR A 129 5.16 17.89 -7.27
C THR A 129 4.48 17.68 -5.92
N LEU A 130 5.12 16.98 -4.98
CA LEU A 130 4.60 16.77 -3.64
C LEU A 130 4.49 18.09 -2.88
N SER A 131 3.33 18.32 -2.25
CA SER A 131 3.07 19.52 -1.47
C SER A 131 3.83 19.56 -0.14
N GLU A 132 4.30 18.41 0.34
CA GLU A 132 5.04 18.27 1.59
C GLU A 132 6.06 17.12 1.45
N PRO A 133 7.18 17.15 2.19
CA PRO A 133 8.18 16.10 2.10
C PRO A 133 7.63 14.76 2.58
N HIS A 134 7.99 13.70 1.85
CA HIS A 134 7.71 12.31 2.20
C HIS A 134 8.99 11.49 2.02
N ASP A 135 9.18 10.44 2.82
CA ASP A 135 10.21 9.43 2.54
C ASP A 135 9.76 8.60 1.34
N VAL A 136 10.03 9.10 0.13
CA VAL A 136 9.77 8.41 -1.13
C VAL A 136 11.06 7.75 -1.60
N ARG A 137 11.03 6.43 -1.72
CA ARG A 137 12.06 5.62 -2.35
C ARG A 137 11.58 5.22 -3.74
N VAL A 138 12.51 5.14 -4.69
CA VAL A 138 12.19 4.86 -6.08
C VAL A 138 13.04 3.70 -6.57
N THR A 139 12.39 2.75 -7.26
CA THR A 139 13.03 1.57 -7.84
C THR A 139 12.15 0.98 -8.95
N ASP A 140 12.62 -0.03 -9.68
CA ASP A 140 11.79 -0.79 -10.60
C ASP A 140 10.81 -1.69 -9.82
N THR A 141 9.51 -1.39 -9.91
CA THR A 141 8.47 -2.13 -9.15
C THR A 141 7.78 -3.23 -9.96
N VAL A 142 8.07 -3.32 -11.27
CA VAL A 142 7.46 -4.28 -12.19
C VAL A 142 8.18 -5.63 -12.17
N MET A 143 7.66 -6.57 -11.36
CA MET A 143 8.18 -7.93 -11.23
C MET A 143 7.72 -8.87 -12.37
N SER A 144 8.18 -8.63 -13.59
CA SER A 144 7.76 -9.36 -14.80
C SER A 144 8.65 -10.55 -15.18
N LYS A 145 9.83 -10.69 -14.57
CA LYS A 145 10.83 -11.73 -14.90
C LYS A 145 11.24 -12.52 -13.65
N PRO A 146 11.62 -13.80 -13.79
CA PRO A 146 12.24 -14.57 -12.71
C PRO A 146 13.46 -13.82 -12.13
N GLY A 147 13.64 -13.86 -10.82
CA GLY A 147 14.74 -13.18 -10.11
C GLY A 147 14.47 -11.71 -9.74
N VAL A 148 13.59 -11.01 -10.47
CA VAL A 148 13.24 -9.61 -10.16
C VAL A 148 12.55 -9.49 -8.80
N SER A 149 11.69 -10.44 -8.45
CA SER A 149 11.02 -10.46 -7.14
C SER A 149 12.00 -10.65 -5.98
N ALA A 150 13.06 -11.44 -6.16
CA ALA A 150 14.06 -11.65 -5.11
C ALA A 150 14.93 -10.39 -4.92
N ALA A 151 15.36 -9.77 -6.02
CA ALA A 151 16.10 -8.51 -5.97
C ALA A 151 15.26 -7.38 -5.34
N PHE A 152 13.98 -7.29 -5.69
CA PHE A 152 13.06 -6.32 -5.09
C PHE A 152 12.84 -6.58 -3.59
N ALA A 153 12.71 -7.85 -3.18
CA ALA A 153 12.61 -8.21 -1.77
C ALA A 153 13.88 -7.83 -0.99
N GLN A 154 15.07 -8.09 -1.55
CA GLN A 154 16.34 -7.69 -0.95
C GLN A 154 16.42 -6.16 -0.79
N TRP A 155 16.05 -5.42 -1.83
CA TRP A 155 16.01 -3.96 -1.78
C TRP A 155 15.02 -3.43 -0.73
N LEU A 156 13.84 -4.06 -0.59
CA LEU A 156 12.88 -3.70 0.46
C LEU A 156 13.44 -3.92 1.86
N LEU A 157 14.16 -5.02 2.10
CA LEU A 157 14.82 -5.27 3.38
C LEU A 157 15.86 -4.17 3.70
N GLU A 158 16.56 -3.68 2.69
CA GLU A 158 17.49 -2.55 2.83
C GLU A 158 16.78 -1.24 3.12
N VAL A 159 15.65 -0.95 2.45
CA VAL A 159 14.82 0.23 2.76
C VAL A 159 14.35 0.20 4.22
N CYS A 160 13.97 -0.98 4.71
CA CYS A 160 13.51 -1.14 6.09
C CYS A 160 14.62 -1.07 7.15
N SER A 161 15.87 -1.38 6.80
CA SER A 161 16.98 -1.43 7.75
C SER A 161 17.59 -0.07 8.08
N VAL A 162 17.35 0.95 7.23
CA VAL A 162 17.76 2.33 7.52
C VAL A 162 16.92 2.87 8.69
N ALA A 163 17.54 3.58 9.63
CA ALA A 163 16.80 4.24 10.72
C ALA A 163 15.83 5.31 10.17
N PRO A 164 14.70 5.58 10.85
CA PRO A 164 13.79 6.67 10.47
C PRO A 164 14.46 8.04 10.50
#